data_AF-A0A2T5DEZ8-F1
#
_entry.id   AF-A0A2T5DEZ8-F1
#
_cell.length_a   1.000
_cell.length_b   1.000
_cell.length_c   1.000
_cell.angle_alpha   90.00
_cell.angle_beta   90.00
_cell.angle_gamma   90.00
#
_symmetry.space_group_name_H-M   'P 1'
#
loop_
_entity.id
_entity.type
_entity.pdbx_description
1 polymer ?
#
loop_
_entity_poly.entity_id
_entity_poly.type
_entity_poly.pdbx_seq_one_letter_code
_entity_poly.pdbx_strand_id
1 'polypeptide(L)' 'MDSAMNIIQQYELRYISFEKLLEEIWGYGQRLINEVGLERFLFYVEASAGYHNYKYYVTFV' A
#
# COMPACT_ATOMS: atom_id res chain seq x y z
N MET A 1 2.50 21.78 -5.39
CA MET A 1 1.66 21.23 -4.32
C MET A 1 2.35 19.95 -3.90
N ASP A 2 2.87 19.89 -2.68
CA ASP A 2 3.40 18.64 -2.13
C ASP A 2 2.35 17.55 -2.30
N SER A 3 2.68 16.53 -3.09
CA SER A 3 1.85 15.33 -3.20
C SER A 3 1.78 14.74 -1.79
N ALA A 4 0.65 14.92 -1.11
CA ALA A 4 0.41 14.33 0.19
C ALA A 4 0.76 12.83 0.10
N MET A 5 1.68 12.39 0.97
CA MET A 5 2.24 11.05 0.98
C MET A 5 1.10 10.03 1.01
N ASN A 6 1.10 9.08 0.07
CA ASN A 6 0.00 8.13 -0.03
C ASN A 6 0.06 7.09 1.10
N ILE A 7 -1.04 6.36 1.31
CA ILE A 7 -1.17 5.46 2.45
C ILE A 7 -0.12 4.33 2.48
N ILE A 8 0.28 3.82 1.30
CA ILE A 8 1.34 2.80 1.20
C ILE A 8 2.69 3.40 1.60
N GLN A 9 3.01 4.61 1.12
CA GLN A 9 4.23 5.31 1.52
C GLN A 9 4.23 5.66 3.01
N GLN A 10 3.09 6.06 3.57
CA GLN A 10 2.93 6.29 5.01
C GLN A 10 3.25 5.01 5.79
N TYR A 11 2.79 3.85 5.33
CA TYR A 11 3.11 2.57 5.94
C TYR A 11 4.59 2.18 5.79
N GLU A 12 5.14 2.29 4.58
CA GLU A 12 6.54 1.94 4.27
C GLU A 12 7.53 2.80 5.08
N LEU A 13 7.17 4.06 5.34
CA LEU A 13 7.93 5.00 6.18
C LEU A 13 7.52 4.97 7.67
N ARG A 14 6.70 4.01 8.10
CA ARG A 14 6.31 3.77 9.51
C ARG A 14 5.45 4.85 10.17
N TYR A 15 4.78 5.69 9.39
CA TYR A 15 3.80 6.65 9.92
C TYR A 15 2.49 5.98 10.36
N ILE A 16 2.11 4.87 9.72
CA ILE A 16 0.95 4.06 10.10
C ILE A 16 1.32 2.60 10.30
N SER A 17 0.51 1.86 11.05
CA SER A 17 0.68 0.42 11.22
C SER A 17 0.22 -0.37 10.00
N PHE A 18 0.58 -1.65 9.94
CA PHE A 18 0.15 -2.53 8.86
C PHE A 18 -1.36 -2.75 8.90
N GLU A 19 -1.91 -2.96 10.10
CA GLU A 19 -3.35 -3.14 10.33
C GLU A 19 -4.13 -1.94 9.81
N LYS A 20 -3.63 -0.73 10.06
CA LYS A 20 -4.23 0.51 9.56
C LYS A 20 -4.22 0.60 8.03
N LEU A 21 -3.13 0.15 7.39
CA LEU A 21 -3.06 0.06 5.93
C LEU A 21 -4.12 -0.92 5.39
N LEU A 22 -4.25 -2.10 5.99
CA LEU A 22 -5.19 -3.13 5.50
C LEU A 22 -6.66 -2.68 5.61
N GLU A 23 -7.01 -1.96 6.68
CA GLU A 23 -8.36 -1.39 6.87
C GLU A 23 -8.71 -0.35 5.80
N GLU A 24 -7.75 0.49 5.42
CA GLU A 24 -8.02 1.65 4.58
C GLU A 24 -7.76 1.41 3.09
N ILE A 25 -6.90 0.45 2.71
CA ILE A 25 -6.43 0.29 1.32
C ILE A 25 -7.56 0.07 0.31
N TRP A 26 -8.67 -0.55 0.73
CA TRP A 26 -9.87 -0.77 -0.09
C TRP A 26 -10.57 0.53 -0.51
N GLY A 27 -10.39 1.62 0.23
CA GLY A 27 -10.88 2.95 -0.11
C GLY A 27 -10.08 3.65 -1.21
N TYR A 28 -8.93 3.08 -1.59
CA TYR A 28 -8.05 3.58 -2.63
C TYR A 28 -8.18 2.74 -3.90
N GLY A 29 -8.11 3.40 -5.05
CA GLY A 29 -8.25 2.74 -6.35
C GLY A 29 -7.26 3.31 -7.36
N GLN A 30 -7.79 3.72 -8.52
CA GLN A 30 -6.97 4.12 -9.67
C GLN A 30 -5.94 5.22 -9.36
N ARG A 31 -6.26 6.17 -8.46
CA ARG A 31 -5.29 7.20 -8.06
C ARG A 31 -4.05 6.61 -7.39
N LEU A 32 -4.23 5.70 -6.42
CA LEU A 32 -3.11 5.09 -5.70
C LEU A 32 -2.30 4.19 -6.64
N ILE A 33 -2.97 3.44 -7.50
CA ILE A 33 -2.33 2.63 -8.55
C ILE A 33 -1.42 3.49 -9.44
N ASN A 34 -1.87 4.68 -9.85
CA ASN A 34 -1.07 5.60 -10.65
C ASN A 34 0.15 6.16 -9.91
N GLU A 35 0.09 6.26 -8.58
CA GLU A 35 1.16 6.81 -7.75
C GLU A 35 2.21 5.76 -7.35
N VAL A 36 1.81 4.51 -7.07
CA VAL A 36 2.70 3.45 -6.56
C VAL A 36 3.00 2.32 -7.55
N GLY A 37 2.25 2.24 -8.64
CA GLY A 37 2.28 1.11 -9.58
C GLY A 37 1.31 -0.01 -9.17
N LEU A 38 0.83 -0.74 -10.18
CA LEU A 38 -0.18 -1.79 -10.02
C LEU A 38 0.30 -2.93 -9.11
N GLU A 39 1.51 -3.43 -9.31
CA GLU A 39 2.03 -4.58 -8.55
C GLU A 39 2.12 -4.29 -7.05
N ARG A 40 2.64 -3.11 -6.68
CA ARG A 40 2.76 -2.69 -5.28
C ARG A 40 1.38 -2.53 -4.65
N PHE A 41 0.42 -1.95 -5.37
CA PHE A 41 -0.95 -1.83 -4.89
C PHE A 41 -1.59 -3.21 -4.67
N LEU A 42 -1.49 -4.09 -5.66
CA LEU A 42 -2.06 -5.44 -5.59
C LEU A 42 -1.48 -6.24 -4.42
N PHE A 43 -0.18 -6.17 -4.16
CA PHE A 43 0.44 -6.84 -3.03
C PHE A 43 -0.24 -6.51 -1.68
N TYR A 44 -0.50 -5.22 -1.41
CA TYR A 44 -1.12 -4.83 -0.15
C TYR A 44 -2.63 -5.12 -0.10
N VAL A 45 -3.31 -5.14 -1.25
CA VAL A 45 -4.71 -5.60 -1.36
C VAL A 45 -4.80 -7.12 -1.16
N GLU A 46 -3.86 -7.88 -1.71
CA GLU A 46 -3.78 -9.32 -1.52
C GLU A 46 -3.51 -9.67 -0.05
N ALA A 47 -2.62 -8.91 0.60
CA ALA A 47 -2.42 -9.00 2.04
C ALA A 47 -3.69 -8.69 2.85
N SER A 48 -4.45 -7.65 2.48
CA SER A 48 -5.67 -7.27 3.21
C SER A 48 -6.80 -8.28 3.02
N ALA A 49 -6.83 -8.98 1.88
CA ALA A 49 -7.73 -10.09 1.62
C ALA A 49 -7.25 -11.43 2.23
N GLY A 50 -6.06 -11.47 2.84
CA GLY A 50 -5.53 -12.68 3.50
C GLY A 50 -4.91 -13.70 2.55
N TYR A 51 -4.57 -13.34 1.30
CA TYR A 51 -3.89 -14.24 0.36
C TYR A 51 -2.44 -14.52 0.77
N HIS A 52 -1.80 -13.58 1.49
CA HIS A 52 -0.48 -13.78 2.07
C HIS A 52 -0.25 -12.91 3.30
N ASN A 53 0.78 -13.25 4.08
CA ASN A 53 1.13 -12.55 5.33
C ASN A 53 2.42 -11.71 5.24
N TYR A 54 2.95 -11.52 4.03
CA TYR A 54 4.12 -10.67 3.82
C TYR A 54 3.77 -9.21 4.10
N LYS A 55 4.64 -8.55 4.88
CA LYS A 55 4.43 -7.17 5.34
C LYS A 55 5.07 -6.11 4.45
N TYR A 56 5.99 -6.47 3.58
CA TYR A 56 6.73 -5.50 2.76
C TYR A 56 6.78 -5.97 1.32
N TYR A 57 6.48 -5.04 0.43
CA TYR A 57 6.74 -5.20 -0.99
C TYR A 57 8.22 -4.90 -1.25
N VAL A 58 8.96 -5.87 -1.79
CA VAL A 58 10.37 -5.70 -2.18
C VAL A 58 10.48 -5.96 -3.67
N THR A 59 11.05 -5.01 -4.40
CA THR A 59 11.37 -5.18 -5.82
C THR A 59 12.86 -5.01 -6.04
N PHE A 60 13.42 -5.74 -7.00
CA PHE A 60 14.78 -5.55 -7.47
C PHE A 60 14.73 -4.50 -8.58
N VAL A 61 15.26 -3.31 -8.28
CA VAL A 61 15.62 -2.30 -9.28
C VAL A 61 16.99 -2.59 -9.86
#